data_AF-A0A7Y2CAZ5-F1
#
_entry.id   AF-A0A7Y2CAZ5-F1
#
_cell.length_a   1.000
_cell.length_b   1.000
_cell.length_c   1.000
_cell.angle_alpha   90.00
_cell.angle_beta   90.00
_cell.angle_gamma   90.00
#
_symmetry.space_group_name_H-M   'P 1'
#
loop_
_entity.id
_entity.type
_entity.pdbx_description
1 polymer ?
#
loop_
_entity_poly.entity_id
_entity_poly.type
_entity_poly.pdbx_seq_one_letter_code
_entity_poly.pdbx_strand_id
1 'polypeptide(L)'
;VQLFFVRFGRYVHNLSLARRPGKKDRDRLSAALKTFFDPNQLRPVRYNKPEVDEIRILLTWMYANRASTEIVHWHPQMSTESLAGEIIGIAAPIEERQTAPRQIRSTIEA
;
A
#
# COMPACT_ATOMS: atom_id res chain seq x y z
N VAL A 1 3.32 11.42 4.60
CA VAL A 1 3.00 10.76 3.32
C VAL A 1 1.54 10.39 3.35
N GLN A 2 0.86 10.50 2.20
CA GLN A 2 -0.54 10.11 2.09
C GLN A 2 -0.61 8.71 1.50
N LEU A 3 -1.34 7.81 2.16
CA LEU A 3 -1.61 6.47 1.68
C LEU A 3 -3.04 6.42 1.12
N PHE A 4 -3.20 5.80 -0.04
CA PHE A 4 -4.50 5.52 -0.65
C PHE A 4 -4.64 4.01 -0.79
N PHE A 5 -5.67 3.44 -0.16
CA PHE A 5 -5.91 2.01 -0.17
C PHE A 5 -6.85 1.68 -1.31
N VAL A 6 -6.39 0.81 -2.20
CA VAL A 6 -7.17 0.30 -3.32
C VAL A 6 -7.33 -1.20 -3.15
N ARG A 7 -8.58 -1.67 -3.17
CA ARG A 7 -8.90 -3.09 -3.11
C ARG A 7 -10.03 -3.43 -4.07
N PHE A 8 -9.88 -4.55 -4.79
CA PHE A 8 -10.83 -4.99 -5.83
C PHE A 8 -11.16 -3.90 -6.87
N GLY A 9 -10.20 -3.04 -7.21
CA GLY A 9 -10.43 -1.93 -8.15
C GLY A 9 -11.33 -0.84 -7.60
N ARG A 10 -11.37 -0.67 -6.26
CA ARG A 10 -12.09 0.40 -5.55
C ARG A 10 -11.16 1.09 -4.58
N TYR A 11 -11.35 2.39 -4.43
CA TYR A 11 -10.78 3.12 -3.33
C TYR A 11 -11.57 2.76 -2.06
N VAL A 12 -10.88 2.36 -1.00
CA VAL A 12 -11.53 1.86 0.23
C VAL A 12 -11.19 2.68 1.45
N HIS A 13 -10.03 3.34 1.47
CA HIS A 13 -9.62 4.18 2.59
C HIS A 13 -8.41 5.06 2.22
N ASN A 14 -8.15 6.08 3.03
CA ASN A 14 -6.87 6.78 3.03
C ASN A 14 -6.33 6.92 4.45
N LEU A 15 -5.01 7.07 4.57
CA LEU A 15 -4.37 7.30 5.86
C LEU A 15 -3.18 8.24 5.67
N SER A 16 -3.11 9.29 6.50
CA SER A 16 -1.90 10.13 6.58
C SER A 16 -0.91 9.50 7.57
N LEU A 17 0.32 9.30 7.11
CA LEU A 17 1.39 8.69 7.88
C LEU A 17 2.58 9.64 7.98
N ALA A 18 3.16 9.83 9.16
CA ALA A 18 4.40 10.60 9.30
C ALA A 18 5.57 9.93 8.55
N ARG A 19 6.57 10.70 8.10
CA ARG A 19 7.79 10.13 7.45
C ARG A 19 8.59 9.23 8.39
N ARG A 20 8.51 9.46 9.69
CA ARG A 20 9.03 8.56 10.73
C ARG A 20 7.86 8.14 11.62
N PRO A 21 7.07 7.13 11.22
CA PRO A 21 5.85 6.78 11.92
C PRO A 21 6.15 6.25 13.32
N GLY A 22 5.64 6.96 14.32
CA GLY A 22 5.73 6.55 15.71
C GLY A 22 4.79 5.40 16.05
N LYS A 23 4.80 4.93 17.30
CA LYS A 23 3.95 3.81 17.73
C LYS A 23 2.46 4.01 17.38
N LYS A 24 1.91 5.18 17.69
CA LYS A 24 0.50 5.51 17.37
C LYS A 24 0.19 5.46 15.87
N ASP A 25 1.13 5.84 15.02
CA ASP A 25 0.95 5.79 13.56
C ASP A 25 0.94 4.35 13.06
N ARG A 26 1.84 3.52 13.61
CA ARG A 26 1.94 2.10 13.29
C ARG A 26 0.70 1.33 13.76
N ASP A 27 0.18 1.65 14.94
CA ASP A 27 -1.04 1.04 15.48
C ASP A 27 -2.24 1.39 14.60
N ARG A 28 -2.37 2.66 14.19
CA ARG A 28 -3.42 3.11 13.25
C ARG A 28 -3.30 2.43 11.88
N LEU A 29 -2.09 2.33 11.35
CA LEU A 29 -1.84 1.63 10.09
C LEU A 29 -2.22 0.15 10.20
N SER A 30 -1.78 -0.54 11.25
CA SER A 30 -2.09 -1.95 11.47
C SER A 30 -3.60 -2.19 11.57
N ALA A 31 -4.31 -1.35 12.34
CA ALA A 31 -5.77 -1.43 12.45
C ALA A 31 -6.46 -1.22 11.10
N ALA A 32 -6.05 -0.22 10.32
CA ALA A 32 -6.62 0.04 9.00
C ALA A 32 -6.35 -1.13 8.03
N LEU A 33 -5.14 -1.67 8.01
CA LEU A 33 -4.80 -2.80 7.14
C LEU A 33 -5.60 -4.06 7.50
N LYS A 34 -5.80 -4.35 8.79
CA LYS A 34 -6.64 -5.48 9.22
C LYS A 34 -8.09 -5.33 8.78
N THR A 35 -8.63 -4.11 8.82
CA THR A 35 -9.99 -3.83 8.37
C THR A 35 -10.16 -3.97 6.86
N PHE A 36 -9.22 -3.45 6.07
CA PHE A 36 -9.41 -3.34 4.62
C PHE A 36 -8.70 -4.40 3.79
N PHE A 37 -7.71 -5.13 4.34
CA PHE A 37 -6.92 -6.14 3.65
C PHE A 37 -7.04 -7.54 4.30
N ASP A 38 -8.17 -7.84 4.96
CA ASP A 38 -8.50 -9.19 5.40
C ASP A 38 -8.67 -10.14 4.19
N PRO A 39 -7.87 -11.21 4.03
CA PRO A 39 -7.98 -12.13 2.90
C PRO A 39 -9.36 -12.80 2.74
N ASN A 40 -10.15 -12.87 3.80
CA ASN A 40 -11.49 -13.46 3.77
C ASN A 40 -12.59 -12.49 3.33
N GLN A 41 -12.26 -11.20 3.17
CA GLN A 41 -13.22 -10.21 2.72
C GLN A 41 -13.67 -10.51 1.27
N LEU A 42 -14.97 -10.64 1.08
CA LEU A 42 -15.57 -10.94 -0.21
C LEU A 42 -15.40 -9.79 -1.21
N ARG A 43 -15.18 -10.16 -2.48
CA ARG A 43 -15.19 -9.20 -3.58
C ARG A 43 -16.61 -8.62 -3.76
N PRO A 44 -16.76 -7.30 -3.98
CA PRO A 44 -18.04 -6.72 -4.32
C PRO A 44 -18.65 -7.35 -5.57
N VAL A 45 -19.95 -7.65 -5.52
CA VAL A 45 -20.69 -8.27 -6.64
C VAL A 45 -20.93 -7.27 -7.79
N ARG A 46 -21.01 -5.98 -7.47
CA ARG A 46 -21.23 -4.90 -8.44
C ARG A 46 -20.42 -3.67 -8.04
N TYR A 47 -20.14 -2.86 -9.04
CA TYR A 47 -19.55 -1.53 -8.89
C TYR A 47 -20.57 -0.51 -9.34
N ASN A 48 -20.72 0.58 -8.60
CA ASN A 48 -21.51 1.72 -9.05
C ASN A 48 -20.63 2.73 -9.79
N LYS A 49 -21.26 3.61 -10.58
CA LYS A 49 -20.56 4.63 -11.35
C LYS A 49 -19.64 5.52 -10.48
N PRO A 50 -20.08 6.03 -9.31
CA PRO A 50 -19.20 6.81 -8.43
C PRO A 50 -17.90 6.10 -8.04
N GLU A 51 -17.96 4.83 -7.64
CA GLU A 51 -16.78 4.04 -7.24
C GLU A 51 -15.78 3.87 -8.38
N VAL A 52 -16.29 3.68 -9.60
CA VAL A 52 -15.45 3.57 -10.81
C VAL A 52 -14.80 4.91 -11.14
N ASP A 53 -15.55 6.00 -11.05
CA ASP A 53 -15.04 7.34 -11.35
C ASP A 53 -13.98 7.77 -10.32
N GLU A 54 -14.15 7.44 -9.04
CA GLU A 54 -13.16 7.72 -7.99
C GLU A 54 -11.81 7.05 -8.27
N ILE A 55 -11.82 5.77 -8.67
CA ILE A 55 -10.58 5.07 -9.05
C ILE A 55 -9.95 5.64 -10.32
N ARG A 56 -10.76 6.03 -11.32
CA ARG A 56 -10.22 6.68 -12.53
C ARG A 56 -9.52 8.00 -12.21
N ILE A 57 -10.09 8.80 -11.30
CA ILE A 57 -9.48 10.05 -10.84
C ILE A 57 -8.16 9.75 -10.13
N LEU A 58 -8.16 8.79 -9.19
CA LEU A 58 -6.94 8.39 -8.47
C LEU A 58 -5.85 7.89 -9.43
N LEU A 59 -6.19 7.03 -10.39
CA LEU A 59 -5.25 6.51 -11.38
C LEU A 59 -4.68 7.61 -12.28
N THR A 60 -5.52 8.57 -12.69
CA THR A 60 -5.08 9.73 -13.49
C THR A 60 -4.08 10.58 -12.71
N TRP A 61 -4.36 10.82 -11.42
CA TRP A 61 -3.44 11.54 -10.55
C TRP A 61 -2.14 10.77 -10.32
N MET A 62 -2.20 9.46 -10.07
CA MET A 62 -1.02 8.60 -9.91
C MET A 62 -0.16 8.57 -11.17
N TYR A 63 -0.77 8.53 -12.36
CA TYR A 63 -0.05 8.54 -13.63
C TYR A 63 0.72 9.86 -13.84
N ALA A 64 0.09 10.99 -13.52
CA ALA A 64 0.72 12.31 -13.56
C ALA A 64 1.88 12.44 -12.54
N ASN A 65 1.75 11.79 -11.37
CA ASN A 65 2.72 11.84 -10.28
C ASN A 65 3.56 10.56 -10.14
N ARG A 66 3.69 9.77 -11.22
CA ARG A 66 4.30 8.43 -11.17
C ARG A 66 5.75 8.42 -10.70
N ALA A 67 6.49 9.50 -10.92
CA ALA A 67 7.88 9.63 -10.48
C ALA A 67 8.01 9.78 -8.96
N SER A 68 6.94 10.18 -8.27
CA SER A 68 6.90 10.41 -6.82
C SER A 68 5.89 9.51 -6.10
N THR A 69 5.30 8.54 -6.81
CA THR A 69 4.26 7.66 -6.28
C THR A 69 4.82 6.24 -6.18
N GLU A 70 4.82 5.71 -4.97
CA GLU A 70 5.21 4.33 -4.69
C GLU A 70 3.97 3.45 -4.64
N ILE A 71 4.06 2.25 -5.19
CA ILE A 71 2.97 1.26 -5.19
C ILE A 71 3.42 0.04 -4.40
N VAL A 72 2.62 -0.33 -3.41
CA VAL A 72 2.81 -1.56 -2.62
C VAL A 72 1.71 -2.54 -3.01
N HIS A 73 2.10 -3.70 -3.51
CA HIS A 73 1.16 -4.72 -3.97
C HIS A 73 0.87 -5.73 -2.86
N TRP A 74 -0.36 -5.74 -2.36
CA TRP A 74 -0.83 -6.78 -1.46
C TRP A 74 -1.37 -7.99 -2.23
N HIS A 75 -1.16 -9.18 -1.69
CA HIS A 75 -1.75 -10.43 -2.17
C HIS A 75 -2.27 -11.27 -0.99
N PRO A 76 -3.24 -12.19 -1.18
CA PRO A 76 -3.89 -12.90 -0.06
C PRO A 76 -2.95 -13.70 0.85
N GLN A 77 -1.79 -14.13 0.35
CA GLN A 77 -0.77 -14.84 1.12
C GLN A 77 0.13 -13.89 1.92
N MET A 78 0.02 -12.59 1.71
CA MET A 78 0.76 -11.55 2.43
C MET A 78 0.01 -11.17 3.70
N SER A 79 0.66 -11.30 4.85
CA SER A 79 0.09 -10.83 6.11
C SER A 79 -0.01 -9.30 6.14
N THR A 80 -0.97 -8.78 6.91
CA THR A 80 -1.11 -7.34 7.12
C THR A 80 0.12 -6.72 7.80
N GLU A 81 0.84 -7.52 8.59
CA GLU A 81 2.08 -7.16 9.26
C GLU A 81 3.22 -7.00 8.24
N SER A 82 3.33 -7.92 7.27
CA SER A 82 4.31 -7.80 6.17
C SER A 82 4.02 -6.57 5.33
N LEU A 83 2.74 -6.34 4.99
CA LEU A 83 2.31 -5.17 4.23
C LEU A 83 2.62 -3.86 4.99
N ALA A 84 2.36 -3.82 6.29
CA ALA A 84 2.70 -2.67 7.13
C ALA A 84 4.22 -2.41 7.13
N GLY A 85 5.04 -3.47 7.18
CA GLY A 85 6.49 -3.39 7.10
C GLY A 85 6.97 -2.74 5.81
N GLU A 86 6.45 -3.15 4.66
CA GLU A 86 6.78 -2.54 3.36
C GLU A 86 6.38 -1.06 3.29
N ILE A 87 5.16 -0.74 3.72
CA ILE A 87 4.66 0.65 3.76
C ILE A 87 5.55 1.53 4.65
N ILE A 88 5.95 1.03 5.83
CA ILE A 88 6.82 1.77 6.76
C ILE A 88 8.23 1.93 6.18
N GLY A 89 8.78 0.88 5.56
CA GLY A 89 10.08 0.93 4.89
C GLY A 89 10.12 1.95 3.75
N ILE A 90 9.02 2.09 3.01
CA ILE A 90 8.86 3.14 2.02
C ILE A 90 8.61 4.50 2.70
N ALA A 91 7.84 4.59 3.77
CA ALA A 91 7.64 5.90 4.42
C ALA A 91 8.94 6.49 4.99
N ALA A 92 9.92 5.64 5.32
CA ALA A 92 11.21 6.04 5.86
C ALA A 92 12.02 6.92 4.90
N PRO A 93 12.84 7.86 5.43
CA PRO A 93 13.71 8.72 4.63
C PRO A 93 14.65 7.91 3.71
N ILE A 94 14.94 8.47 2.53
CA ILE A 94 15.76 7.81 1.49
C ILE A 94 17.16 7.40 2.01
N GLU A 95 17.73 8.17 2.94
CA GLU A 95 19.01 7.90 3.60
C GLU A 95 19.01 6.57 4.40
N GLU A 96 17.86 6.15 4.94
CA GLU A 96 17.69 4.91 5.70
C GLU A 96 17.30 3.72 4.80
N ARG A 97 16.83 3.98 3.56
CA ARG A 97 16.48 2.90 2.61
C ARG A 97 17.69 2.27 1.92
N GLN A 98 18.85 2.94 1.95
CA GLN A 98 20.09 2.49 1.28
C GLN A 98 20.94 1.55 2.16
N THR A 99 20.67 1.44 3.46
CA THR A 99 21.43 0.60 4.41
C THR A 99 20.86 -0.81 4.61
N ALA A 100 19.68 -1.12 4.08
CA ALA A 100 19.15 -2.48 4.10
C ALA A 100 19.70 -3.27 2.90
N PRO A 101 20.44 -4.39 3.12
CA PRO A 101 20.98 -5.17 2.01
C PRO A 101 19.83 -5.72 1.17
N ARG A 102 19.74 -5.23 -0.06
CA ARG A 102 18.89 -5.77 -1.11
C ARG A 102 19.41 -7.18 -1.41
N GLN A 103 18.81 -8.22 -0.86
CA GLN A 103 19.12 -9.59 -1.28
C GLN A 103 18.66 -9.75 -2.73
N ILE A 104 19.59 -9.51 -3.65
CA ILE A 104 19.45 -9.84 -5.06
C ILE A 104 19.46 -11.36 -5.13
N ARG A 105 18.29 -11.99 -5.28
CA ARG A 105 18.21 -13.36 -5.78
C ARG A 105 18.50 -13.32 -7.29
N SER A 106 19.78 -13.24 -7.65
CA SER A 106 20.32 -13.95 -8.83
C SER A 106 20.57 -15.39 -8.34
N THR A 107 20.15 -16.46 -9.03
CA THR A 107 20.63 -16.93 -10.34
C THR A 107 19.65 -18.06 -10.75
N ILE A 108 18.83 -17.88 -11.79
CA ILE A 108 18.97 -18.46 -13.15
C ILE A 108 19.78 -19.78 -13.20
N GLU A 109 19.04 -20.87 -13.44
CA GLU A 109 19.34 -22.08 -14.22
C GLU A 109 20.76 -22.67 -14.29
N ALA A 110 20.84 -23.97 -13.98
CA ALA A 110 21.67 -24.97 -14.67
C ALA A 110 20.86 -26.27 -14.80
#